data_AF-A0A7W7WWN0-F1
#
_entry.id   AF-A0A7W7WWN0-F1
#
_cell.length_a   1.000
_cell.length_b   1.000
_cell.length_c   1.000
_cell.angle_alpha   90.00
_cell.angle_beta   90.00
_cell.angle_gamma   90.00
#
_symmetry.space_group_name_H-M   'P 1'
#
loop_
_entity.id
_entity.type
_entity.pdbx_description
1 polymer ?
#
loop_
_entity_poly.entity_id
_entity_poly.type
_entity_poly.pdbx_seq_one_letter_code
_entity_poly.pdbx_strand_id
1 'polypeptide(L)'
;MCDELLDENRTRGLLTSDRYPGRELRSAAVTGAVSAVAGIAGLRDRVTALVRLWARTRKKCVIEGRDIGTAIFPAAPVKFYLTATPEVRATRRVAQERRDTYEQVPADVIRRDRADMTRSASPLEPAADAVTIDTTSLTLRQVVKRMIAVCRSRGVTVP
;
A
#
# COMPACT_ATOMS: atom_id res chain seq x y z
N MET A 1 -11.57 -18.41 -11.92
CA MET A 1 -10.69 -18.10 -10.77
C MET A 1 -10.51 -16.61 -10.49
N CYS A 2 -10.01 -15.79 -11.43
CA CYS A 2 -9.82 -14.35 -11.16
C CYS A 2 -11.12 -13.54 -11.19
N ASP A 3 -12.03 -13.81 -12.12
CA ASP A 3 -13.30 -13.08 -12.21
C ASP A 3 -14.25 -13.46 -11.07
N GLU A 4 -14.24 -14.73 -10.64
CA GLU A 4 -14.98 -15.21 -9.45
C GLU A 4 -14.53 -14.49 -8.16
N LEU A 5 -13.21 -14.34 -7.94
CA LEU A 5 -12.68 -13.62 -6.78
C LEU A 5 -13.07 -12.14 -6.75
N LEU A 6 -13.29 -11.52 -7.92
CA LEU A 6 -13.70 -10.12 -8.04
C LEU A 6 -15.20 -9.94 -7.76
N ASP A 7 -16.03 -10.90 -8.14
CA ASP A 7 -17.48 -10.85 -7.89
C ASP A 7 -17.83 -11.19 -6.43
N GLU A 8 -17.06 -12.06 -5.78
CA GLU A 8 -17.27 -12.43 -4.37
C GLU A 8 -16.88 -11.31 -3.38
N ASN A 9 -15.90 -10.45 -3.71
CA ASN A 9 -15.32 -9.47 -2.77
C ASN A 9 -15.73 -8.00 -3.03
N ARG A 10 -17.04 -7.74 -3.13
CA ARG A 10 -17.56 -6.38 -3.37
C ARG A 10 -17.43 -5.42 -2.18
N THR A 11 -17.11 -5.87 -0.97
CA THR A 11 -17.10 -4.98 0.22
C THR A 11 -15.93 -5.15 1.19
N ARG A 12 -15.04 -6.13 1.02
CA ARG A 12 -13.76 -6.24 1.75
C ARG A 12 -12.67 -6.72 0.77
N GLY A 13 -11.41 -6.44 1.11
CA GLY A 13 -10.21 -6.57 0.28
C GLY A 13 -10.30 -7.44 -0.97
N LEU A 14 -9.95 -6.86 -2.12
CA LEU A 14 -10.07 -7.45 -3.45
C LEU A 14 -9.53 -8.89 -3.61
N LEU A 15 -8.53 -9.25 -2.81
CA LEU A 15 -7.78 -10.50 -2.94
C LEU A 15 -7.72 -11.28 -1.62
N THR A 16 -8.61 -10.97 -0.68
CA THR A 16 -8.70 -11.72 0.59
C THR A 16 -9.96 -12.57 0.55
N SER A 17 -9.85 -13.77 -0.02
CA SER A 17 -10.87 -14.80 0.17
C SER A 17 -11.03 -15.12 1.66
N ASP A 18 -12.22 -15.53 2.12
CA ASP A 18 -12.44 -16.00 3.50
C ASP A 18 -11.52 -17.16 3.89
N ARG A 19 -10.96 -17.86 2.89
CA ARG A 19 -9.92 -18.87 3.03
C ARG A 19 -8.63 -18.37 3.71
N TYR A 20 -8.29 -17.08 3.64
CA TYR A 20 -7.08 -16.51 4.21
C TYR A 20 -7.41 -15.37 5.19
N PRO A 21 -7.54 -15.66 6.50
CA PRO A 21 -7.86 -14.63 7.47
C PRO A 21 -6.73 -13.60 7.56
N GLY A 22 -7.10 -12.34 7.80
CA GLY A 22 -6.14 -11.22 7.79
C GLY A 22 -4.98 -11.31 8.79
N ARG A 23 -5.04 -12.21 9.78
CA ARG A 23 -3.92 -12.52 10.68
C ARG A 23 -2.84 -13.37 9.99
N GLU A 24 -3.23 -14.31 9.15
CA GLU A 24 -2.31 -15.25 8.47
C GLU A 24 -1.54 -14.53 7.37
N LEU A 25 -2.20 -13.60 6.66
CA LEU A 25 -1.58 -12.68 5.71
C LEU A 25 -0.56 -11.73 6.36
N ARG A 26 -0.57 -11.60 7.69
CA ARG A 26 0.38 -10.79 8.48
C ARG A 26 1.39 -11.64 9.26
N SER A 27 1.42 -12.96 9.04
CA SER A 27 2.38 -13.85 9.69
C SER A 27 3.83 -13.50 9.32
N ALA A 28 4.78 -13.89 10.16
CA ALA A 28 6.21 -13.70 9.89
C ALA A 28 6.65 -14.39 8.60
N ALA A 29 6.15 -15.60 8.33
CA ALA A 29 6.44 -16.35 7.10
C ALA A 29 6.00 -15.59 5.84
N VAL A 30 4.76 -15.08 5.83
CA VAL A 30 4.26 -14.26 4.70
C VAL A 30 5.06 -12.95 4.58
N THR A 31 5.31 -12.29 5.70
CA THR A 31 6.10 -11.04 5.74
C THR A 31 7.52 -11.22 5.21
N GLY A 32 8.15 -12.37 5.47
CA GLY A 32 9.49 -12.70 4.99
C GLY A 32 9.53 -12.99 3.48
N ALA A 33 8.52 -13.68 2.94
CA ALA A 33 8.48 -14.11 1.55
C ALA A 33 7.92 -13.07 0.56
N VAL A 34 7.04 -12.16 1.02
CA VAL A 34 6.23 -11.31 0.13
C VAL A 34 7.05 -10.41 -0.79
N SER A 35 8.21 -9.91 -0.35
CA SER A 35 9.03 -9.01 -1.20
C SER A 35 9.63 -9.77 -2.40
N ALA A 36 10.10 -11.01 -2.19
CA ALA A 36 10.61 -11.86 -3.26
C ALA A 36 9.49 -12.26 -4.25
N VAL A 37 8.34 -12.69 -3.72
CA VAL A 37 7.16 -13.04 -4.53
C VAL A 37 6.68 -11.83 -5.33
N ALA A 38 6.63 -10.65 -4.71
CA ALA A 38 6.25 -9.42 -5.38
C ALA A 38 7.24 -9.07 -6.50
N GLY A 39 8.49 -9.53 -6.51
CA GLY A 39 9.44 -9.27 -7.60
C GLY A 39 9.13 -9.98 -8.92
N ILE A 40 8.23 -10.97 -8.93
CA ILE A 40 7.93 -11.79 -10.11
C ILE A 40 7.07 -11.01 -11.11
N ALA A 41 7.60 -10.72 -12.30
CA ALA A 41 6.94 -9.90 -13.33
C ALA A 41 5.56 -10.45 -13.75
N GLY A 42 5.45 -11.74 -14.09
CA GLY A 42 4.16 -12.32 -14.49
C GLY A 42 3.09 -12.26 -13.40
N LEU A 43 3.49 -12.34 -12.13
CA LEU A 43 2.58 -12.17 -11.00
C LEU A 43 2.15 -10.71 -10.85
N ARG A 44 3.09 -9.77 -10.99
CA ARG A 44 2.81 -8.32 -10.99
C ARG A 44 1.78 -7.93 -12.04
N ASP A 45 1.93 -8.44 -13.26
CA ASP A 45 1.01 -8.17 -14.35
C ASP A 45 -0.40 -8.65 -14.00
N ARG A 46 -0.50 -9.85 -13.42
CA ARG A 46 -1.79 -10.42 -13.02
C ARG A 46 -2.45 -9.63 -11.89
N VAL A 47 -1.71 -9.29 -10.84
CA VAL A 47 -2.22 -8.47 -9.73
C VAL A 47 -2.64 -7.07 -10.22
N THR A 48 -1.84 -6.47 -11.11
CA THR A 48 -2.15 -5.16 -11.72
C THR A 48 -3.45 -5.21 -12.51
N ALA A 49 -3.66 -6.25 -13.32
CA ALA A 49 -4.91 -6.45 -14.06
C ALA A 49 -6.12 -6.56 -13.11
N LEU A 50 -5.99 -7.34 -12.03
CA LEU A 50 -7.05 -7.50 -11.03
C LEU A 50 -7.41 -6.18 -10.34
N VAL A 51 -6.41 -5.43 -9.87
CA VAL A 51 -6.62 -4.13 -9.21
C VAL A 51 -7.28 -3.13 -10.16
N ARG A 52 -6.88 -3.11 -11.44
CA ARG A 52 -7.50 -2.26 -12.47
C ARG A 52 -8.96 -2.65 -12.73
N LEU A 53 -9.25 -3.94 -12.85
CA LEU A 53 -10.60 -4.43 -13.10
C LEU A 53 -11.53 -4.07 -11.93
N TRP A 54 -11.07 -4.26 -10.69
CA TRP A 54 -11.82 -3.84 -9.52
C TRP A 54 -12.10 -2.35 -9.47
N ALA A 55 -11.08 -1.52 -9.73
CA ALA A 55 -11.23 -0.06 -9.67
C ALA A 55 -12.29 0.44 -10.66
N ARG A 56 -12.41 -0.21 -11.84
CA ARG A 56 -13.45 0.11 -12.84
C ARG A 56 -14.88 -0.15 -12.34
N THR A 57 -15.07 -1.04 -11.37
CA THR A 57 -16.40 -1.32 -10.77
C THR A 57 -16.81 -0.27 -9.73
N ARG A 58 -15.94 0.69 -9.39
CA ARG A 58 -16.15 1.67 -8.33
C ARG A 58 -16.33 3.07 -8.90
N LYS A 59 -17.33 3.81 -8.41
CA LYS A 59 -17.48 5.25 -8.72
C LYS A 59 -16.32 6.09 -8.16
N LYS A 60 -15.85 5.74 -6.96
CA LYS A 60 -14.70 6.36 -6.26
C LYS A 60 -14.01 5.28 -5.44
N CYS A 61 -12.69 5.33 -5.37
CA CYS A 61 -11.90 4.44 -4.51
C CYS A 61 -10.60 5.13 -4.06
N VAL A 62 -10.06 4.65 -2.94
CA VAL A 62 -8.69 4.94 -2.51
C VAL A 62 -7.94 3.62 -2.57
N ILE A 63 -6.78 3.62 -3.22
CA ILE A 63 -5.95 2.43 -3.39
C ILE A 63 -4.59 2.72 -2.76
N GLU A 64 -4.22 1.88 -1.80
CA GLU A 64 -2.92 1.91 -1.13
C GLU A 64 -2.00 0.84 -1.73
N GLY A 65 -0.74 1.18 -1.95
CA GLY A 65 0.28 0.24 -2.44
C GLY A 65 1.60 0.95 -2.70
N ARG A 66 2.53 0.24 -3.35
CA ARG A 66 3.90 0.73 -3.60
C ARG A 66 4.03 1.49 -4.93
N ASP A 67 3.42 0.97 -5.98
CA ASP A 67 3.55 1.42 -7.38
C ASP A 67 2.20 1.83 -7.99
N ILE A 68 1.24 2.23 -7.14
CA ILE A 68 -0.11 2.62 -7.57
C ILE A 68 -0.05 3.83 -8.51
N GLY A 69 0.67 4.89 -8.12
CA GLY A 69 0.72 6.14 -8.88
C GLY A 69 1.69 6.15 -10.06
N THR A 70 2.57 5.15 -10.15
CA THR A 70 3.61 5.03 -11.17
C THR A 70 3.30 3.96 -12.21
N ALA A 71 2.89 2.76 -11.78
CA ALA A 71 2.65 1.62 -12.67
C ALA A 71 1.15 1.31 -12.86
N ILE A 72 0.38 1.22 -11.77
CA ILE A 72 -1.00 0.71 -11.85
C ILE A 72 -1.97 1.77 -12.40
N PHE A 73 -1.96 2.98 -11.84
CA PHE A 73 -2.81 4.13 -12.22
C PHE A 73 -1.97 5.40 -12.40
N PRO A 74 -1.11 5.49 -13.43
CA PRO A 74 -0.34 6.69 -13.72
C PRO A 74 -1.21 7.91 -14.07
N ALA A 75 -2.48 7.71 -14.45
CA ALA A 75 -3.43 8.78 -14.71
C ALA A 75 -4.36 9.11 -13.52
N ALA A 76 -4.07 8.61 -12.31
CA ALA A 76 -4.87 8.93 -11.13
C ALA A 76 -4.90 10.45 -10.88
N PRO A 77 -6.07 11.07 -10.63
CA PRO A 77 -6.19 12.53 -10.50
C PRO A 77 -5.45 13.08 -9.27
N VAL A 78 -5.31 12.25 -8.23
CA VAL A 78 -4.59 12.58 -7.00
C VAL A 78 -3.73 11.40 -6.61
N LYS A 79 -2.46 11.68 -6.33
CA LYS A 79 -1.48 10.69 -5.88
C LYS A 79 -0.80 11.23 -4.63
N PHE A 80 -0.61 10.35 -3.65
CA PHE A 80 0.07 10.69 -2.41
C PHE A 80 1.27 9.77 -2.24
N TYR A 81 2.39 10.34 -1.81
CA TYR A 81 3.52 9.58 -1.30
C TYR A 81 3.66 9.88 0.19
N LEU A 82 3.32 8.91 1.04
CA LEU A 82 3.41 9.06 2.48
C LEU A 82 4.77 8.56 2.95
N THR A 83 5.53 9.41 3.63
CA THR A 83 6.82 9.05 4.20
C THR A 83 6.85 9.34 5.71
N ALA A 84 7.85 8.79 6.39
CA ALA A 84 8.22 9.11 7.77
C ALA A 84 9.63 8.60 8.02
N THR A 85 10.32 9.13 9.03
CA THR A 85 11.63 8.60 9.39
C THR A 85 11.56 7.10 9.74
N PRO A 86 12.62 6.32 9.47
CA PRO A 86 12.66 4.88 9.78
C PRO A 86 12.29 4.56 11.23
N GLU A 87 12.71 5.39 12.18
CA GLU A 87 12.49 5.22 13.62
C GLU A 87 11.00 5.33 13.98
N VAL A 88 10.30 6.32 13.41
CA VAL A 88 8.86 6.50 13.62
C VAL A 88 8.08 5.36 12.97
N ARG A 89 8.51 4.88 11.79
CA ARG A 89 7.87 3.72 11.13
C ARG A 89 8.06 2.44 11.93
N ALA A 90 9.25 2.20 12.47
CA ALA A 90 9.52 1.05 13.32
C ALA A 90 8.69 1.10 14.62
N THR A 91 8.65 2.26 15.29
CA THR A 91 7.85 2.47 16.51
C THR A 91 6.36 2.19 16.27
N ARG A 92 5.79 2.75 15.20
CA ARG A 92 4.38 2.52 14.82
C ARG A 92 4.12 1.04 14.51
N ARG A 93 5.08 0.35 13.89
CA ARG A 93 4.98 -1.07 13.54
C ARG A 93 4.97 -1.99 14.76
N VAL A 94 5.85 -1.73 15.74
CA VAL A 94 5.88 -2.45 17.02
C VAL A 94 4.52 -2.33 17.72
N ALA A 95 4.00 -1.10 17.83
CA ALA A 95 2.70 -0.85 18.43
C ALA A 95 1.55 -1.58 17.72
N GLN A 96 1.60 -1.70 16.38
CA GLN A 96 0.59 -2.39 15.59
C GLN A 96 0.65 -3.92 15.75
N GLU A 97 1.84 -4.50 15.80
CA GLU A 97 2.02 -5.95 15.89
C GLU A 97 1.95 -6.49 17.32
N ARG A 98 1.84 -5.62 18.34
CA ARG A 98 1.87 -5.97 19.77
C ARG A 98 3.07 -6.88 20.10
N ARG A 99 4.20 -6.68 19.43
CA ARG A 99 5.41 -7.45 19.71
C ARG A 99 6.09 -6.90 20.96
N ASP A 100 6.55 -7.79 21.82
CA ASP A 100 7.22 -7.44 23.09
C ASP A 100 8.63 -6.86 22.88
N THR A 101 9.22 -6.98 21.68
CA THR A 101 10.62 -6.61 21.44
C THR A 101 10.77 -5.64 20.26
N TYR A 102 11.11 -4.39 20.59
CA TYR A 102 11.42 -3.32 19.66
C TYR A 102 12.67 -3.62 18.81
N GLU A 103 13.62 -4.41 19.33
CA GLU A 103 14.99 -4.51 18.82
C GLU A 103 15.13 -5.09 17.41
N GLN A 104 14.18 -5.92 16.95
CA GLN A 104 14.25 -6.55 15.62
C GLN A 104 13.41 -5.81 14.55
N VAL A 105 12.46 -4.97 14.96
CA VAL A 105 11.50 -4.34 14.04
C VAL A 105 12.14 -3.25 13.16
N PRO A 106 13.03 -2.36 13.65
CA PRO A 106 13.72 -1.39 12.81
C PRO A 106 14.53 -2.04 11.69
N ALA A 107 15.27 -3.10 12.00
CA ALA A 107 16.08 -3.81 11.03
C ALA A 107 15.22 -4.45 9.93
N ASP A 108 14.10 -5.07 10.30
CA ASP A 108 13.16 -5.65 9.34
C ASP A 108 12.45 -4.61 8.48
N VAL A 109 12.06 -3.46 9.05
CA VAL A 109 11.48 -2.34 8.29
C VAL A 109 12.48 -1.82 7.27
N ILE A 110 13.72 -1.54 7.69
CA ILE A 110 14.78 -1.05 6.80
C ILE A 110 15.10 -2.06 5.70
N ARG A 111 15.23 -3.35 6.05
CA ARG A 111 15.51 -4.42 5.09
C ARG A 111 14.41 -4.52 4.04
N ARG A 112 13.14 -4.43 4.45
CA ARG A 112 12.00 -4.48 3.54
C ARG A 112 11.93 -3.25 2.64
N ASP A 113 12.15 -2.06 3.18
CA ASP A 113 12.16 -0.84 2.37
C ASP A 113 13.27 -0.90 1.31
N ARG A 114 14.47 -1.34 1.70
CA ARG A 114 15.57 -1.54 0.74
C ARG A 114 15.21 -2.53 -0.36
N ALA A 115 14.61 -3.66 -0.02
CA ALA A 115 14.16 -4.64 -1.01
C ALA A 115 13.06 -4.07 -1.93
N ASP A 116 12.12 -3.30 -1.38
CA ASP A 116 11.04 -2.66 -2.14
C ASP A 116 11.56 -1.54 -3.06
N MET A 117 12.62 -0.83 -2.66
CA MET A 117 13.25 0.24 -3.46
C MET A 117 14.18 -0.30 -4.56
N THR A 118 14.85 -1.43 -4.33
CA THR A 118 15.88 -1.97 -5.25
C THR A 118 15.36 -3.04 -6.21
N ARG A 119 14.07 -3.38 -6.14
CA ARG A 119 13.45 -4.39 -7.02
C ARG A 119 13.47 -3.94 -8.49
N SER A 120 13.81 -4.87 -9.39
CA SER A 120 13.91 -4.62 -10.83
C SER A 120 12.56 -4.31 -11.49
N ALA A 121 11.47 -4.91 -10.99
CA ALA A 121 10.11 -4.60 -11.42
C ALA A 121 9.47 -3.56 -10.49
N SER A 122 8.93 -2.48 -11.06
CA SER A 122 8.25 -1.34 -10.41
C SER A 122 8.86 -0.92 -9.06
N PRO A 123 10.09 -0.38 -8.99
CA PRO A 123 10.70 0.04 -7.72
C PRO A 123 9.79 1.00 -6.93
N LEU A 124 9.93 1.00 -5.60
CA LEU A 124 9.23 1.96 -4.74
C LEU A 124 9.79 3.37 -4.99
N GLU A 125 9.10 4.12 -5.84
CA GLU A 125 9.43 5.50 -6.17
C GLU A 125 8.17 6.36 -6.18
N PRO A 126 8.22 7.60 -5.66
CA PRO A 126 7.11 8.53 -5.79
C PRO A 126 6.88 8.87 -7.27
N ALA A 127 5.62 8.90 -7.70
CA ALA A 127 5.29 9.46 -9.01
C ALA A 127 5.65 10.95 -9.04
N ALA A 128 6.11 11.46 -10.19
CA ALA A 128 6.57 12.84 -10.34
C ALA A 128 5.50 13.89 -9.95
N ASP A 129 4.23 13.57 -10.12
CA ASP A 129 3.06 14.41 -9.80
C ASP A 129 2.42 14.08 -8.43
N ALA A 130 3.04 13.20 -7.64
CA ALA A 130 2.57 12.83 -6.31
C ALA A 130 2.84 13.93 -5.28
N VAL A 131 1.86 14.17 -4.42
CA VAL A 131 2.04 15.03 -3.25
C VAL A 131 2.72 14.22 -2.16
N THR A 132 3.95 14.59 -1.82
CA THR A 132 4.68 14.00 -0.70
C THR A 132 4.16 14.57 0.63
N ILE A 133 3.79 13.69 1.56
CA ILE A 133 3.39 14.04 2.91
C ILE A 133 4.32 13.31 3.88
N ASP A 134 5.21 14.07 4.52
CA ASP A 134 5.95 13.57 5.67
C ASP A 134 5.03 13.48 6.89
N THR A 135 4.86 12.26 7.40
CA THR A 135 3.99 11.94 8.52
C THR A 135 4.75 11.79 9.84
N THR A 136 6.05 12.06 9.88
CA THR A 136 6.93 11.86 11.05
C THR A 136 6.33 12.47 12.32
N SER A 137 5.94 13.74 12.26
CA SER A 137 5.37 14.49 13.39
C SER A 137 3.86 14.69 13.29
N LEU A 138 3.19 13.98 12.38
CA LEU A 138 1.75 14.13 12.16
C LEU A 138 0.95 13.00 12.80
N THR A 139 -0.16 13.37 13.43
CA THR A 139 -1.21 12.44 13.82
C THR A 139 -2.00 11.97 12.60
N LEU A 140 -2.68 10.82 12.72
CA LEU A 140 -3.56 10.30 11.65
C LEU A 140 -4.59 11.36 11.20
N ARG A 141 -5.20 12.08 12.15
CA ARG A 141 -6.18 13.14 11.84
C ARG A 141 -5.58 14.28 11.01
N GLN A 142 -4.35 14.69 11.33
CA GLN A 142 -3.65 15.74 10.57
C GLN A 142 -3.28 15.25 9.15
N VAL A 143 -2.81 14.01 9.02
CA VAL A 143 -2.53 13.40 7.70
C VAL A 143 -3.79 13.37 6.85
N VAL A 144 -4.89 12.83 7.37
CA VAL A 144 -6.18 12.76 6.67
C VAL A 144 -6.66 14.16 6.28
N LYS A 145 -6.62 15.14 7.19
CA LYS A 145 -7.01 16.53 6.89
C LYS A 145 -6.19 17.11 5.72
N ARG A 146 -4.88 16.84 5.67
CA ARG A 146 -4.01 17.32 4.60
C ARG A 146 -4.32 16.63 3.27
N MET A 147 -4.57 15.32 3.27
CA MET A 147 -4.99 14.59 2.07
C MET A 147 -6.32 15.11 1.52
N ILE A 148 -7.31 15.34 2.39
CA ILE A 148 -8.62 15.90 1.99
C ILE A 148 -8.47 17.28 1.34
N ALA A 149 -7.63 18.15 1.91
CA ALA A 149 -7.38 19.48 1.35
C ALA A 149 -6.80 19.41 -0.08
N VAL A 150 -5.86 18.48 -0.32
CA VAL A 150 -5.29 18.24 -1.66
C VAL A 150 -6.32 17.67 -2.63
N CYS A 151 -7.15 16.72 -2.18
CA CYS A 151 -8.22 16.20 -3.03
C CYS A 151 -9.17 17.32 -3.48
N ARG A 152 -9.57 18.20 -2.55
CA ARG A 152 -10.45 19.34 -2.85
C ARG A 152 -9.79 20.33 -3.82
N SER A 153 -8.51 20.67 -3.63
CA SER A 153 -7.82 21.59 -4.54
C SER A 153 -7.64 21.03 -5.94
N ARG A 154 -7.65 19.70 -6.11
CA ARG A 154 -7.64 19.01 -7.41
C ARG A 154 -9.04 18.64 -7.93
N GLY A 155 -10.11 19.22 -7.36
CA GLY A 155 -11.48 19.01 -7.83
C GLY A 155 -12.09 17.65 -7.51
N VAL A 156 -11.43 16.84 -6.65
CA VAL A 156 -11.97 15.54 -6.21
C VAL A 156 -12.86 15.74 -5.00
N THR A 157 -14.15 15.46 -5.16
CA THR A 157 -15.12 15.50 -4.06
C THR A 157 -14.87 14.35 -3.09
N VAL A 158 -14.48 14.69 -1.86
CA VAL A 158 -14.35 13.76 -0.73
C VAL A 158 -15.66 13.79 0.08
N PRO A 159 -16.25 12.63 0.42
CA PRO A 159 -17.42 12.55 1.29
C PRO A 159 -17.16 13.09 2.70
#